data_AF-A0A1H7MVE5-F1
#
_entry.id   AF-A0A1H7MVE5-F1
#
_cell.length_a   1.000
_cell.length_b   1.000
_cell.length_c   1.000
_cell.angle_alpha   90.00
_cell.angle_beta   90.00
_cell.angle_gamma   90.00
#
_symmetry.space_group_name_H-M   'P 1'
#
loop_
_entity.id
_entity.type
_entity.pdbx_description
1 polymer ?
#
loop_
_entity_poly.entity_id
_entity_poly.type
_entity_poly.pdbx_seq_one_letter_code
_entity_poly.pdbx_strand_id
1 'polypeptide(L)'
;MFERLDRYKAELAKTREKKAEIDARVRALEKKCQEEEKTAVHEMMKAADITPAELQKLIAYTKGNMPGGKSVGEIVNKKDEEEITDENED
;
A
#
# COMPACT_ATOMS: atom_id res chain seq x y z
N MET A 1 -41.31 32.70 15.02
CA MET A 1 -41.69 31.29 15.23
C MET A 1 -41.15 30.38 14.10
N PHE A 2 -39.84 30.27 13.90
CA PHE A 2 -39.18 29.13 13.22
C PHE A 2 -37.72 28.94 13.68
N GLU A 3 -37.31 29.60 14.77
CA GLU A 3 -35.90 29.70 15.19
C GLU A 3 -35.22 28.33 15.38
N ARG A 4 -35.95 27.30 15.81
CA ARG A 4 -35.40 25.93 15.90
C ARG A 4 -35.11 25.34 14.52
N LEU A 5 -35.98 25.56 13.55
CA LEU A 5 -35.80 25.11 12.17
C LEU A 5 -34.63 25.85 11.51
N ASP A 6 -34.51 27.15 11.74
CA ASP A 6 -33.40 27.95 11.20
C ASP A 6 -32.05 27.54 11.80
N ARG A 7 -32.01 27.23 13.11
CA ARG A 7 -30.83 26.64 13.76
C ARG A 7 -30.45 25.30 13.14
N TYR A 8 -31.41 24.38 12.96
CA TYR A 8 -31.12 23.09 12.33
C TYR A 8 -30.64 23.22 10.88
N LYS A 9 -31.18 24.16 10.09
CA LYS A 9 -30.70 24.45 8.74
C LYS A 9 -29.25 24.96 8.75
N ALA A 10 -28.91 25.85 9.69
CA ALA A 10 -27.57 26.38 9.82
C ALA A 10 -26.55 25.28 10.23
N GLU A 11 -26.90 24.43 11.19
CA GLU A 11 -26.06 23.29 11.60
C GLU A 11 -25.87 22.27 10.49
N LEU A 12 -26.93 22.01 9.72
CA LEU A 12 -26.88 21.11 8.57
C LEU A 12 -26.00 21.66 7.45
N ALA A 13 -26.06 22.97 7.17
CA ALA A 13 -25.17 23.62 6.21
C ALA A 13 -23.70 23.52 6.66
N LYS A 14 -23.40 23.85 7.92
CA LYS A 14 -22.05 23.73 8.50
C LYS A 14 -21.52 22.30 8.46
N THR A 15 -22.38 21.32 8.74
CA THR A 15 -21.98 19.90 8.71
C THR A 15 -21.70 19.43 7.29
N ARG A 16 -22.48 19.89 6.31
CA ARG A 16 -22.22 19.60 4.88
C ARG A 16 -20.93 20.21 4.39
N GLU A 17 -20.61 21.44 4.81
CA GLU A 17 -19.33 22.08 4.50
C GLU A 17 -18.16 21.30 5.08
N LYS A 18 -18.22 20.93 6.37
CA LYS A 18 -17.22 20.07 7.00
C LYS A 18 -17.07 18.72 6.30
N LYS A 19 -18.19 18.11 5.89
CA LYS A 19 -18.17 16.87 5.11
C LYS A 19 -17.41 17.08 3.80
N ALA A 20 -17.70 18.14 3.06
CA ALA A 20 -17.01 18.44 1.80
C ALA A 20 -15.49 18.66 1.99
N GLU A 21 -15.09 19.32 3.07
CA GLU A 21 -13.68 19.52 3.43
C GLU A 21 -12.99 18.18 3.76
N ILE A 22 -13.63 17.34 4.57
CA ILE A 22 -13.12 16.01 4.90
C ILE A 22 -13.02 15.15 3.64
N ASP A 23 -14.05 15.14 2.80
CA ASP A 23 -14.06 14.40 1.53
C ASP A 23 -12.92 14.86 0.60
N ALA A 24 -12.63 16.17 0.57
CA ALA A 24 -11.49 16.70 -0.16
C ALA A 24 -10.14 16.25 0.42
N ARG A 25 -10.01 16.23 1.74
CA ARG A 25 -8.81 15.73 2.44
C ARG A 25 -8.60 14.24 2.21
N VAL A 26 -9.66 13.44 2.23
CA VAL A 26 -9.62 12.00 1.91
C VAL A 26 -9.07 11.80 0.49
N ARG A 27 -9.63 12.48 -0.52
CA ARG A 27 -9.12 12.39 -1.90
C ARG A 27 -7.65 12.80 -2.04
N ALA A 28 -7.23 13.83 -1.31
CA ALA A 28 -5.84 14.28 -1.32
C ALA A 28 -4.90 13.22 -0.71
N LEU A 29 -5.30 12.59 0.40
CA LEU A 29 -4.53 11.53 1.04
C LEU A 29 -4.47 10.27 0.16
N GLU A 30 -5.58 9.85 -0.44
CA GLU A 30 -5.61 8.72 -1.38
C GLU A 30 -4.64 8.95 -2.55
N LYS A 31 -4.65 10.16 -3.13
CA LYS A 31 -3.71 10.53 -4.19
C LYS A 31 -2.26 10.46 -3.70
N LYS A 32 -1.98 11.00 -2.51
CA LYS A 32 -0.63 10.96 -1.94
C LYS A 32 -0.16 9.52 -1.71
N CYS A 33 -0.99 8.65 -1.14
CA CYS A 33 -0.65 7.24 -0.95
C CYS A 33 -0.29 6.56 -2.28
N GLN A 34 -1.08 6.78 -3.33
CA GLN A 34 -0.78 6.23 -4.66
C GLN A 34 0.53 6.77 -5.26
N GLU A 35 0.87 8.03 -5.01
CA GLU A 35 2.13 8.64 -5.44
C GLU A 35 3.32 8.07 -4.67
N GLU A 36 3.18 7.89 -3.35
CA GLU A 36 4.21 7.28 -2.49
C GLU A 36 4.46 5.81 -2.86
N GLU A 37 3.41 5.02 -3.12
CA GLU A 37 3.56 3.63 -3.59
C GLU A 37 4.33 3.54 -4.91
N LYS A 38 4.01 4.43 -5.87
CA LYS A 38 4.75 4.50 -7.14
C LYS A 38 6.19 4.94 -6.95
N THR A 39 6.41 5.92 -6.06
CA THR A 39 7.74 6.44 -5.77
C THR A 39 8.59 5.39 -5.07
N ALA A 40 8.04 4.66 -4.11
CA ALA A 40 8.72 3.56 -3.43
C ALA A 40 9.19 2.49 -4.42
N VAL A 41 8.34 2.06 -5.37
CA VAL A 41 8.75 1.13 -6.42
C VAL A 41 9.88 1.71 -7.27
N HIS A 42 9.79 2.99 -7.66
CA HIS A 42 10.83 3.65 -8.45
C HIS A 42 12.16 3.78 -7.69
N GLU A 43 12.12 4.09 -6.40
CA GLU A 43 13.29 4.15 -5.53
C GLU A 43 13.93 2.78 -5.34
N MET A 44 13.13 1.73 -5.13
CA MET A 44 13.63 0.35 -5.10
C MET A 44 14.34 -0.02 -6.40
N MET A 45 13.78 0.36 -7.55
CA MET A 45 14.41 0.12 -8.85
C MET A 45 15.73 0.86 -9.00
N LYS A 46 15.78 2.14 -8.59
CA LYS A 46 17.02 2.93 -8.62
C LYS A 46 18.07 2.35 -7.67
N ALA A 47 17.68 1.90 -6.49
CA ALA A 47 18.57 1.28 -5.50
C ALA A 47 19.15 -0.06 -6.01
N ALA A 48 18.37 -0.82 -6.77
CA ALA A 48 18.80 -2.07 -7.40
C ALA A 48 19.49 -1.87 -8.77
N ASP A 49 19.66 -0.63 -9.22
CA ASP A 49 20.20 -0.25 -10.54
C ASP A 49 19.50 -0.97 -11.72
N ILE A 50 18.17 -1.05 -11.65
CA ILE A 50 17.33 -1.67 -12.69
C ILE A 50 16.35 -0.68 -13.33
N THR A 51 16.10 -0.87 -14.61
CA THR A 51 15.08 -0.13 -15.38
C THR A 51 13.71 -0.81 -15.30
N PRO A 52 12.60 -0.10 -15.62
CA PRO A 52 11.26 -0.73 -15.65
C PRO A 52 11.17 -1.94 -16.58
N ALA A 53 11.87 -1.90 -17.71
CA ALA A 53 11.90 -2.99 -18.68
C ALA A 53 12.65 -4.21 -18.13
N GLU A 54 13.71 -4.00 -17.36
CA GLU A 54 14.45 -5.09 -16.70
C GLU A 54 13.64 -5.68 -15.55
N LEU A 55 12.92 -4.87 -14.77
CA LEU A 55 12.00 -5.37 -13.77
C LEU A 55 10.91 -6.27 -14.40
N GLN A 56 10.33 -5.87 -15.54
CA GLN A 56 9.37 -6.71 -16.26
C GLN A 56 9.98 -8.04 -16.72
N LYS A 57 11.20 -8.00 -17.29
CA LYS A 57 11.92 -9.20 -17.71
C LYS A 57 12.22 -10.11 -16.51
N LEU A 58 12.61 -9.55 -15.38
CA LEU A 58 12.86 -10.28 -14.14
C LEU A 58 11.58 -10.98 -13.65
N ILE A 59 10.44 -10.28 -13.61
CA ILE A 59 9.15 -10.86 -13.25
C ILE A 59 8.80 -12.02 -14.20
N ALA A 60 8.97 -11.84 -15.52
CA ALA A 60 8.71 -12.91 -16.49
C ALA A 60 9.64 -14.12 -16.29
N TYR A 61 10.93 -13.88 -16.05
CA TYR A 61 11.93 -14.90 -15.77
C TYR A 61 11.57 -15.71 -14.52
N THR A 62 11.16 -15.04 -13.43
CA THR A 62 10.77 -15.72 -12.19
C THR A 62 9.53 -16.60 -12.31
N LYS A 63 8.64 -16.39 -13.29
CA LYS A 63 7.46 -17.27 -13.45
C LYS A 63 7.81 -18.70 -13.83
N GLY A 64 8.97 -18.94 -14.45
CA GLY A 64 9.41 -20.26 -14.90
C GLY A 64 10.71 -20.77 -14.29
N ASN A 65 11.54 -19.88 -13.74
CA ASN A 65 12.87 -20.22 -13.23
C ASN A 65 12.97 -20.20 -11.69
N MET A 66 11.85 -20.17 -10.97
CA MET A 66 11.89 -20.26 -9.51
C MET A 66 12.14 -21.71 -9.06
N PRO A 67 13.05 -21.93 -8.09
CA PRO A 67 13.36 -23.25 -7.56
C PRO A 67 12.12 -24.01 -7.11
N GLY A 68 11.93 -25.23 -7.64
CA GLY A 68 10.85 -26.11 -7.25
C GLY A 68 9.44 -25.64 -7.65
N GLY A 69 9.31 -24.72 -8.61
CA GLY A 69 8.01 -24.23 -9.10
C GLY A 69 7.24 -23.38 -8.08
N LYS A 70 7.90 -22.96 -7.01
CA LYS A 70 7.32 -22.11 -5.96
C LYS A 70 7.23 -20.66 -6.41
N SER A 71 6.25 -19.94 -5.90
CA SER A 71 6.15 -18.50 -6.06
C SER A 71 7.26 -17.76 -5.31
N VAL A 72 7.50 -16.51 -5.69
CA VAL A 72 8.46 -15.63 -4.99
C VAL A 72 8.11 -15.50 -3.50
N GLY A 73 6.83 -15.35 -3.16
CA GLY A 73 6.39 -15.25 -1.77
C GLY A 73 6.70 -16.51 -0.96
N GLU A 74 6.51 -17.70 -1.53
CA GLU A 74 6.81 -18.96 -0.84
C GLU A 74 8.31 -19.19 -0.60
N ILE A 75 9.18 -18.63 -1.44
CA ILE A 75 10.64 -18.76 -1.29
C ILE A 75 11.18 -17.72 -0.31
N VAL A 76 10.67 -16.50 -0.35
CA VAL A 76 11.09 -15.42 0.55
C VAL A 76 10.60 -15.70 1.97
N ASN A 77 9.34 -16.10 2.14
CA ASN A 77 8.76 -16.32 3.47
C ASN A 77 9.25 -17.61 4.15
N LYS A 78 9.81 -18.57 3.40
CA LYS A 78 10.35 -19.82 4.00
C LYS A 78 11.62 -19.61 4.81
N LYS A 79 12.42 -18.59 4.48
CA LYS A 79 13.65 -18.31 5.23
C LYS A 79 13.37 -17.86 6.67
N ASP A 80 12.19 -17.31 6.94
CA ASP A 80 11.81 -16.86 8.28
C ASP A 80 11.32 -18.01 9.19
N GLU A 81 11.00 -19.18 8.64
CA GLU A 81 10.49 -20.33 9.41
C GLU A 81 11.57 -21.36 9.79
N GLU A 82 12.75 -21.34 9.16
CA GLU A 82 13.83 -22.33 9.39
C GLU A 82 14.80 -21.95 10.54
N GLU A 83 14.59 -20.82 11.24
CA GLU A 83 15.46 -20.36 12.36
C GLU A 83 14.98 -20.72 13.78
N ILE A 84 13.92 -21.52 13.95
CA ILE A 84 13.38 -21.87 15.29
C ILE A 84 13.27 -23.39 15.50
N THR A 85 14.32 -24.17 15.25
CA THR A 85 14.45 -25.53 15.83
C THR A 85 15.91 -25.98 15.84
N ASP A 86 16.73 -25.44 16.70
CA ASP A 86 17.88 -26.17 17.23
C ASP A 86 18.19 -25.62 18.63
N GLU A 87 18.66 -26.48 19.53
CA GLU A 87 18.79 -26.29 20.98
C GLU A 87 17.55 -26.66 21.81
N ASN A 88 17.36 -27.97 22.00
CA ASN A 88 17.14 -28.60 23.31
C ASN A 88 17.28 -30.13 23.19
N GLU A 89 18.51 -30.60 22.99
CA GLU A 89 18.93 -31.93 23.43
C GLU A 89 20.02 -31.75 24.49
N ASP A 90 19.62 -31.83 25.76
CA ASP A 90 20.34 -32.48 26.88
C ASP A 90 19.46 -32.49 28.15
#